data_AF-B1YXS6-F1
#
_entry.id   AF-B1YXS6-F1
#
_cell.length_a   1.000
_cell.length_b   1.000
_cell.length_c   1.000
_cell.angle_alpha   90.00
_cell.angle_beta   90.00
_cell.angle_gamma   90.00
#
_symmetry.space_group_name_H-M   'P 1'
#
loop_
_entity.id
_entity.type
_entity.pdbx_description
1 polymer ?
#
loop_
_entity_poly.entity_id
_entity_poly.type
_entity_poly.pdbx_seq_one_letter_code
_entity_poly.pdbx_strand_id
1 'polypeptide(L)' 'MQATTAFTHRGYLLNCAPARASDGSFKPYVVISRSSDGELVANRFFPTELQFNDEGDAIAHARDWAVRWIDASSITI' A
#
# COMPACT_ATOMS: atom_id res chain seq x y z
N MET A 1 5.62 -6.57 16.07
CA MET A 1 6.15 -5.47 15.23
C MET A 1 5.36 -5.55 13.94
N GLN A 2 4.55 -4.55 13.58
CA GLN A 2 3.84 -4.60 12.29
C GLN A 2 4.88 -4.56 11.18
N ALA A 3 4.84 -5.55 10.28
CA ALA A 3 5.75 -5.62 9.15
C ALA A 3 5.36 -4.55 8.12
N THR A 4 5.86 -3.32 8.25
CA THR A 4 5.68 -2.28 7.24
C THR A 4 6.83 -2.34 6.24
N THR A 5 6.53 -2.34 4.94
CA THR A 5 7.52 -2.18 3.87
C THR A 5 7.33 -0.82 3.21
N ALA A 6 8.31 0.06 3.38
CA ALA A 6 8.35 1.37 2.73
C ALA A 6 9.37 1.35 1.58
N PHE A 7 9.00 1.89 0.42
CA PHE A 7 9.91 2.03 -0.72
C PHE A 7 9.49 3.20 -1.62
N THR A 8 10.44 3.72 -2.39
CA THR A 8 10.19 4.82 -3.34
C THR A 8 9.93 4.29 -4.74
N HIS A 9 8.92 4.83 -5.43
CA HIS A 9 8.59 4.54 -6.82
C HIS A 9 8.14 5.82 -7.56
N ARG A 10 8.81 6.17 -8.66
CA ARG A 10 8.49 7.33 -9.53
C ARG A 10 8.26 8.66 -8.78
N GLY A 11 9.03 8.93 -7.74
CA GLY A 11 8.93 10.16 -6.95
C GLY A 11 7.85 10.13 -5.85
N TYR A 12 7.30 8.95 -5.56
CA TYR A 12 6.37 8.71 -4.44
C TYR A 12 6.96 7.73 -3.44
N LEU A 13 6.75 7.99 -2.15
CA LEU A 13 7.02 7.06 -1.07
C LEU A 13 5.77 6.21 -0.81
N LEU A 14 5.92 4.89 -0.93
CA LEU A 14 4.86 3.90 -0.76
C LEU A 14 5.07 3.16 0.54
N ASN A 15 4.20 3.41 1.53
CA ASN A 15 4.22 2.73 2.83
C ASN A 15 3.17 1.63 2.85
N CYS A 16 3.59 0.39 2.65
CA CYS A 16 2.72 -0.79 2.58
C CYS A 16 2.74 -1.52 3.92
N ALA A 17 1.58 -1.80 4.49
CA ALA A 17 1.45 -2.46 5.78
C ALA A 17 0.27 -3.45 5.81
N PRO A 18 0.35 -4.48 6.64
CA PRO A 18 -0.78 -5.35 6.95
C PRO A 18 -1.61 -4.72 8.08
N ALA A 19 -2.90 -4.49 7.81
CA ALA A 19 -3.88 -4.13 8.82
C ALA A 19 -4.55 -5.40 9.36
N ARG A 20 -4.24 -5.77 10.59
CA ARG A 20 -4.81 -6.99 11.22
C ARG A 20 -6.29 -6.81 11.53
N ALA A 21 -7.12 -7.74 11.09
CA ALA A 21 -8.54 -7.81 11.40
C ALA A 21 -8.81 -8.64 12.67
N SER A 22 -10.02 -8.52 13.20
CA SER A 22 -10.42 -9.17 14.47
C SER A 22 -10.50 -10.70 14.38
N ASP A 23 -10.70 -11.24 13.18
CA ASP A 23 -10.68 -12.69 12.88
C ASP A 23 -9.26 -13.25 12.74
N GLY A 24 -8.23 -12.40 12.85
CA GLY A 24 -6.83 -12.77 12.75
C GLY A 24 -6.25 -12.69 11.34
N SER A 25 -7.05 -12.35 10.34
CA SER A 25 -6.56 -12.10 8.98
C SER A 25 -5.85 -10.75 8.86
N PHE A 26 -5.22 -10.53 7.71
CA PHE A 26 -4.53 -9.30 7.36
C PHE A 26 -5.13 -8.68 6.11
N LYS A 27 -5.48 -7.41 6.23
CA LYS A 27 -5.91 -6.59 5.10
C LYS A 27 -4.71 -5.81 4.55
N PRO A 28 -4.54 -5.74 3.22
CA PRO A 28 -3.55 -4.87 2.64
C PRO A 28 -3.92 -3.41 2.95
N TYR A 29 -2.90 -2.58 3.20
CA TYR A 29 -3.05 -1.16 3.42
C TYR A 29 -1.85 -0.43 2.83
N VAL A 30 -2.09 0.69 2.14
CA VAL A 30 -1.01 1.52 1.61
C VAL A 30 -1.29 3.01 1.77
N VAL A 31 -0.26 3.72 2.21
CA VAL A 31 -0.19 5.17 2.25
C VAL A 31 0.85 5.63 1.23
N ILE A 32 0.45 6.53 0.35
CA ILE A 32 1.27 7.08 -0.72
C ILE A 32 1.48 8.56 -0.45
N SER A 33 2.72 8.97 -0.29
CA SER A 33 3.09 10.38 -0.20
C SER A 33 4.07 10.76 -1.30
N ARG A 34 4.10 12.03 -1.68
CA ARG A 34 5.10 12.54 -2.63
C ARG A 34 6.46 12.61 -1.93
N SER A 35 7.50 12.10 -2.57
CA SER A 35 8.82 12.01 -1.95
C SER A 35 9.51 13.37 -1.75
N SER A 36 9.10 14.42 -2.48
CA SER A 36 9.74 15.75 -2.42
C SER A 36 9.38 16.56 -1.17
N ASP A 37 8.13 16.49 -0.74
CA ASP A 37 7.56 17.33 0.33
C ASP A 37 6.80 16.52 1.39
N GLY A 38 6.62 15.21 1.18
CA GLY A 38 5.88 14.34 2.08
C GLY A 38 4.36 14.50 1.99
N GLU A 39 3.84 15.26 1.02
CA GLU A 39 2.40 15.48 0.85
C GLU A 39 1.67 14.14 0.66
N LEU A 40 0.60 13.92 1.42
CA LEU A 40 -0.22 12.72 1.28
C LEU A 40 -0.99 12.79 -0.04
N VAL A 41 -0.67 11.87 -0.95
CA VAL A 41 -1.29 11.80 -2.28
C VAL A 41 -2.47 10.85 -2.27
N ALA A 42 -2.33 9.70 -1.62
CA ALA A 42 -3.40 8.73 -1.49
C ALA A 42 -3.27 7.92 -0.20
N ASN A 43 -4.42 7.57 0.36
CA ASN A 43 -4.52 6.59 1.43
C ASN A 43 -5.53 5.52 1.02
N ARG A 44 -5.08 4.29 0.81
CA ARG A 44 -5.92 3.21 0.30
C ARG A 44 -6.21 2.17 1.37
N PHE A 45 -7.50 2.10 1.71
CA PHE A 45 -8.10 0.97 2.38
C PHE A 45 -8.70 0.02 1.35
N PHE A 46 -8.44 -1.28 1.51
CA PHE A 46 -8.97 -2.30 0.61
C PHE A 46 -10.30 -2.87 1.13
N PRO A 47 -11.15 -3.39 0.22
CA PRO A 47 -12.43 -4.00 0.58
C PRO A 47 -12.30 -5.06 1.67
N THR A 48 -13.35 -5.25 2.47
CA THR A 48 -13.37 -6.28 3.53
C THR A 48 -13.30 -7.69 2.99
N GLU A 49 -13.66 -7.95 1.74
CA GLU A 49 -13.54 -9.28 1.14
C GLU A 49 -12.10 -9.63 0.74
N LEU A 50 -11.21 -8.63 0.64
CA LEU A 50 -9.81 -8.83 0.30
C LEU A 50 -8.98 -8.92 1.59
N GLN A 51 -8.75 -10.16 2.03
CA GLN A 51 -8.01 -10.50 3.23
C GLN A 51 -7.01 -11.61 2.93
N PHE A 52 -5.92 -11.63 3.69
CA PHE A 52 -4.85 -12.62 3.58
C PHE A 52 -4.63 -13.28 4.94
N ASN A 53 -4.20 -14.54 4.94
CA ASN A 53 -3.83 -15.24 6.17
C ASN A 53 -2.41 -14.91 6.63
N ASP A 54 -1.61 -14.31 5.75
CA ASP A 54 -0.20 -13.95 5.98
C ASP A 54 0.02 -12.43 5.83
N GLU A 55 0.89 -11.88 6.68
CA GLU A 55 1.25 -10.46 6.65
C GLU A 55 2.00 -10.09 5.37
N GLY A 56 2.91 -10.96 4.93
CA GLY A 56 3.72 -10.80 3.73
C GLY A 56 2.88 -10.75 2.47
N ASP A 57 1.87 -11.60 2.36
CA ASP A 57 0.92 -11.59 1.24
C ASP A 57 0.11 -10.29 1.16
N ALA A 58 -0.37 -9.79 2.31
CA ALA A 58 -1.06 -8.50 2.38
C ALA A 58 -0.14 -7.34 1.97
N ILE A 59 1.11 -7.35 2.42
CA ILE A 59 2.10 -6.34 2.02
C ILE A 59 2.40 -6.45 0.53
N ALA A 60 2.63 -7.65 0.00
CA ALA A 60 2.94 -7.87 -1.42
C ALA A 60 1.79 -7.37 -2.31
N HIS A 61 0.55 -7.63 -1.92
CA HIS A 61 -0.62 -7.12 -2.62
C HIS A 61 -0.70 -5.59 -2.58
N ALA A 62 -0.49 -4.98 -1.41
CA ALA A 62 -0.48 -3.52 -1.28
C ALA A 62 0.61 -2.88 -2.16
N ARG A 63 1.78 -3.51 -2.24
CA ARG A 63 2.91 -3.07 -3.09
C ARG A 63 2.58 -3.15 -4.57
N ASP A 64 2.09 -4.29 -5.05
CA ASP A 64 1.72 -4.48 -6.46
C ASP A 64 0.63 -3.49 -6.88
N TRP A 65 -0.41 -3.34 -6.06
CA TRP A 65 -1.46 -2.35 -6.31
C TRP A 65 -0.91 -0.93 -6.39
N ALA A 66 -0.05 -0.52 -5.44
CA ALA A 66 0.47 0.84 -5.38
C ALA A 66 1.35 1.17 -6.59
N VAL A 67 2.21 0.24 -7.01
CA VAL A 67 3.03 0.39 -8.22
C VAL A 67 2.14 0.55 -9.44
N ARG A 68 1.14 -0.32 -9.62
CA ARG A 68 0.21 -0.24 -10.76
C ARG A 68 -0.61 1.04 -10.76
N TRP A 69 -1.05 1.49 -9.59
CA TRP A 69 -1.81 2.73 -9.45
C TRP A 69 -0.96 3.94 -9.84
N ILE A 70 0.26 4.05 -9.32
CA ILE A 70 1.20 5.11 -9.71
C ILE A 70 1.50 5.04 -11.20
N ASP A 71 1.74 3.84 -11.75
CA ASP A 71 2.05 3.69 -13.16
C ASP A 71 0.89 4.16 -14.04
N ALA A 72 -0.35 3.82 -13.69
CA ALA A 72 -1.54 4.29 -14.38
C ALA A 72 -1.80 5.80 -14.20
N SER A 73 -1.57 6.35 -13.00
CA SER A 73 -1.75 7.79 -12.71
C SER A 73 -0.66 8.67 -13.33
N SER A 74 0.54 8.12 -13.55
CA SER A 74 1.65 8.82 -14.21
C SER A 74 1.48 8.97 -15.71
N ILE A 75 0.54 8.25 -16.33
CA ILE A 75 0.11 8.48 -17.72
C ILE A 75 -0.87 9.65 -17.72
N THR A 76 -0.34 10.85 -17.50
CA THR A 76 -0.98 12.08 -17.94
C THR A 76 0.06 12.77 -18.81
N ILE A 77 -0.05 12.52 -20.11
CA ILE A 77 0.72 13.15 -21.19
C ILE A 77 0.09 14.51 -21.48
#